data_AF-A0A9D4WQC1-F1
#
_entry.id   AF-A0A9D4WQC1-F1
#
_cell.length_a   1.000
_cell.length_b   1.000
_cell.length_c   1.000
_cell.angle_alpha   90.00
_cell.angle_beta   90.00
_cell.angle_gamma   90.00
#
_symmetry.space_group_name_H-M   'P 1'
#
loop_
_entity.id
_entity.type
_entity.pdbx_description
1 polymer ?
#
loop_
_entity_poly.entity_id
_entity_poly.type
_entity_poly.pdbx_seq_one_letter_code
_entity_poly.pdbx_strand_id
1 'polypeptide(L)'
;MKSCVYNIFDEVSDSKYPSFKKAIWLECTQEEGEIIFVPSGWYHQVHNLEDTISINHNWFNAYNLSWVWSLLLRDYNEAKEYIEDIKDICDDFEGLCQRNLAANTGMNFYDFFTFISYFTLANLVLLCYINRRNGSTTGNSSRVAQHVSMNIGSIRKIASEMKHSGGLEGNHDCIVDMIKTFEDPRFSKFCMQVGKTYLFIHGQSYLFSDFVGAATVDLVDLGILKAHTSSQVYTPEDLIKFIDYAIAKLGDFYSESSVQHVA
;
A
#
# COMPACT_ATOMS: atom_id res chain seq x y z
N MET A 1 7.28 -25.41 -18.38
CA MET A 1 8.54 -24.63 -18.33
C MET A 1 8.18 -23.16 -18.53
N LYS A 2 8.04 -22.39 -17.44
CA LYS A 2 7.83 -20.94 -17.54
C LYS A 2 9.11 -20.34 -18.15
N SER A 3 8.96 -19.63 -19.26
CA SER A 3 10.04 -19.13 -20.11
C SER A 3 11.12 -18.44 -19.27
N CYS A 4 12.29 -19.08 -19.13
CA CYS A 4 13.47 -18.44 -18.55
C CYS A 4 14.02 -17.42 -19.55
N VAL A 5 14.37 -16.26 -19.00
CA VAL A 5 15.05 -15.09 -19.58
C VAL A 5 15.60 -15.33 -20.99
N TYR A 6 15.08 -14.58 -21.96
CA TYR A 6 15.59 -14.58 -23.31
C TYR A 6 16.96 -13.88 -23.33
N ASN A 7 18.03 -14.56 -23.75
CA ASN A 7 19.34 -13.96 -23.88
C ASN A 7 19.34 -12.99 -25.07
N ILE A 8 19.35 -11.68 -24.80
CA ILE A 8 19.36 -10.66 -25.86
C ILE A 8 20.63 -10.66 -26.72
N PHE A 9 21.71 -11.32 -26.25
CA PHE A 9 22.95 -11.45 -27.00
C PHE A 9 22.94 -12.62 -27.98
N ASP A 10 21.97 -13.54 -27.87
CA ASP A 10 21.79 -14.63 -28.83
C ASP A 10 20.92 -14.17 -30.02
N GLU A 11 21.01 -14.89 -31.13
CA GLU A 11 20.14 -14.63 -32.29
C GLU A 11 18.67 -14.85 -31.94
N VAL A 12 17.86 -13.81 -32.18
CA VAL A 12 16.40 -13.87 -32.02
C VAL A 12 15.76 -14.53 -33.22
N SER A 13 15.12 -15.67 -32.95
CA SER A 13 14.35 -16.40 -33.96
C SER A 13 13.25 -15.51 -34.53
N ASP A 14 13.47 -15.02 -35.75
CA ASP A 14 12.50 -14.22 -36.51
C ASP A 14 11.20 -14.99 -36.78
N SER A 15 11.25 -16.31 -36.84
CA SER A 15 10.04 -17.14 -37.02
C SER A 15 9.20 -17.24 -35.75
N LYS A 16 9.84 -17.25 -34.56
CA LYS A 16 9.14 -17.34 -33.27
C LYS A 16 8.74 -15.98 -32.71
N TYR A 17 9.56 -14.95 -32.92
CA TYR A 17 9.36 -13.59 -32.41
C TYR A 17 9.46 -12.53 -33.53
N PRO A 18 8.59 -12.58 -34.56
CA PRO A 18 8.72 -11.75 -35.78
C PRO A 18 8.64 -10.23 -35.54
N SER A 19 8.13 -9.81 -34.39
CA SER A 19 8.02 -8.41 -34.00
C SER A 19 9.21 -7.91 -33.16
N PHE A 20 10.16 -8.77 -32.77
CA PHE A 20 11.27 -8.38 -31.90
C PHE A 20 12.13 -7.26 -32.50
N LYS A 21 12.37 -7.31 -33.81
CA LYS A 21 13.07 -6.25 -34.56
C LYS A 21 12.42 -4.86 -34.53
N LYS A 22 11.18 -4.75 -34.04
CA LYS A 22 10.47 -3.48 -33.84
C LYS A 22 10.64 -2.92 -32.42
N ALA A 23 11.20 -3.71 -31.50
CA ALA A 23 11.46 -3.27 -30.15
C ALA A 23 12.52 -2.17 -30.14
N ILE A 24 12.33 -1.20 -29.27
CA ILE A 24 13.33 -0.19 -28.96
C ILE A 24 13.82 -0.52 -27.55
N TRP A 25 15.13 -0.63 -27.39
CA TRP A 25 15.75 -0.80 -26.08
C TRP A 25 16.70 0.36 -25.79
N LEU A 26 16.94 0.56 -24.50
CA LEU A 26 17.94 1.50 -23.99
C LEU A 26 19.05 0.67 -23.34
N GLU A 27 20.28 1.08 -23.58
CA GLU A 27 21.47 0.48 -22.98
C GLU A 27 22.27 1.56 -22.27
N CYS A 28 22.72 1.25 -21.07
CA CYS A 28 23.56 2.14 -20.25
C CYS A 28 24.45 1.30 -19.33
N THR A 29 25.62 1.86 -18.99
CA THR A 29 26.49 1.33 -17.95
C THR A 29 26.26 2.13 -16.67
N GLN A 30 26.11 1.44 -15.53
CA GLN A 30 26.05 2.05 -14.21
C GLN A 30 27.45 1.96 -13.58
N GLU A 31 28.05 3.10 -13.27
CA GLU A 31 29.36 3.16 -12.62
C GLU A 31 29.23 3.14 -11.08
N GLU A 32 30.37 3.00 -10.38
CA GLU A 32 30.43 3.04 -8.92
C GLU A 32 29.81 4.35 -8.37
N GLY A 33 28.92 4.22 -7.40
CA GLY A 33 28.26 5.36 -6.76
C GLY A 33 27.07 5.95 -7.54
N GLU A 34 26.80 5.46 -8.75
CA GLU A 34 25.64 5.88 -9.52
C GLU A 34 24.36 5.14 -9.09
N ILE A 35 23.21 5.75 -9.39
CA ILE A 35 21.89 5.20 -9.10
C ILE A 35 21.08 5.18 -10.38
N ILE A 36 20.52 4.01 -10.71
CA ILE A 36 19.53 3.87 -11.77
C ILE A 36 18.15 3.69 -11.14
N PHE A 37 17.19 4.50 -11.60
CA PHE A 37 15.78 4.25 -11.34
C PHE A 37 15.18 3.46 -12.50
N VAL A 38 14.82 2.21 -12.24
CA VAL A 38 14.09 1.36 -13.20
C VAL A 38 12.59 1.50 -12.94
N PRO A 39 11.81 2.09 -13.87
CA PRO A 39 10.38 2.28 -13.65
C PRO A 39 9.64 0.93 -13.57
N SER A 40 8.54 0.90 -12.81
CA SER A 40 7.71 -0.31 -12.72
C SER A 40 7.23 -0.76 -14.09
N GLY A 41 7.28 -2.08 -14.35
CA GLY A 41 6.86 -2.69 -15.61
C GLY A 41 7.91 -2.68 -16.72
N TRP A 42 9.10 -2.14 -16.48
CA TRP A 42 10.19 -2.20 -17.45
C TRP A 42 10.84 -3.58 -17.48
N TYR A 43 10.86 -4.20 -18.66
CA TYR A 43 11.73 -5.33 -18.94
C TYR A 43 13.18 -4.85 -18.92
N HIS A 44 14.03 -5.51 -18.14
CA HIS A 44 15.44 -5.16 -18.01
C HIS A 44 16.29 -6.41 -17.84
N GLN A 45 17.51 -6.35 -18.36
CA GLN A 45 18.55 -7.35 -18.20
C GLN A 45 19.79 -6.63 -17.68
N VAL A 46 20.48 -7.23 -16.71
CA VAL A 46 21.68 -6.68 -16.09
C VAL A 46 22.84 -7.61 -16.39
N HIS A 47 23.97 -7.02 -16.80
CA HIS A 47 25.24 -7.72 -16.99
C HIS A 47 26.33 -6.98 -16.22
N ASN A 48 26.95 -7.67 -15.26
CA ASN A 48 28.09 -7.13 -14.52
C ASN A 48 29.34 -7.32 -15.38
N LEU A 49 29.99 -6.20 -15.73
CA LEU A 49 31.21 -6.20 -16.56
C LEU A 49 32.46 -6.65 -15.79
N GLU A 50 32.42 -6.50 -14.46
CA GLU A 50 33.49 -6.82 -13.51
C GLU A 50 32.90 -7.45 -12.24
N ASP A 51 33.74 -7.74 -11.24
CA ASP A 51 33.26 -8.18 -9.91
C ASP A 51 32.48 -7.04 -9.24
N THR A 52 31.15 -7.10 -9.32
CA THR A 52 30.25 -6.03 -8.89
C THR A 52 29.49 -6.38 -7.60
N ILE A 53 29.45 -5.42 -6.67
CA ILE A 53 28.47 -5.40 -5.57
C ILE A 53 27.48 -4.29 -5.85
N SER A 54 26.19 -4.62 -5.91
CA SER A 54 25.09 -3.67 -6.11
C SER A 54 24.04 -3.82 -5.01
N ILE A 55 23.43 -2.71 -4.61
CA ILE A 55 22.30 -2.71 -3.66
C ILE A 55 21.07 -2.14 -4.40
N ASN A 56 19.96 -2.88 -4.39
CA ASN A 56 18.69 -2.43 -4.96
C ASN A 56 17.58 -2.36 -3.91
N HIS A 57 16.61 -1.48 -4.15
CA HIS A 57 15.41 -1.41 -3.34
C HIS A 57 14.17 -1.31 -4.24
N ASN A 58 13.18 -2.17 -3.98
CA ASN A 58 11.87 -2.13 -4.63
C ASN A 58 10.90 -1.37 -3.75
N TRP A 59 10.23 -0.35 -4.29
CA TRP A 59 9.29 0.49 -3.55
C TRP A 59 7.91 0.40 -4.18
N PHE A 60 6.88 0.49 -3.35
CA PHE A 60 5.51 0.62 -3.81
C PHE A 60 4.74 1.64 -2.99
N ASN A 61 3.69 2.18 -3.58
CA ASN A 61 2.82 3.19 -2.99
C ASN A 61 1.40 3.05 -3.59
N ALA A 62 0.52 4.01 -3.32
CA ALA A 62 -0.85 3.97 -3.81
C ALA A 62 -0.99 3.89 -5.34
N TYR A 63 -0.01 4.35 -6.12
CA TYR A 63 -0.07 4.35 -7.59
C TYR A 63 0.13 2.96 -8.21
N ASN A 64 0.94 2.11 -7.58
CA ASN A 64 1.25 0.77 -8.09
C ASN A 64 0.72 -0.37 -7.18
N LEU A 65 -0.09 -0.04 -6.17
CA LEU A 65 -0.63 -1.02 -5.22
C LEU A 65 -1.42 -2.14 -5.90
N SER A 66 -2.13 -1.87 -7.00
CA SER A 66 -2.83 -2.90 -7.79
C SER A 66 -1.89 -3.90 -8.44
N TRP A 67 -0.70 -3.46 -8.85
CA TRP A 67 0.30 -4.37 -9.44
C TRP A 67 0.93 -5.23 -8.36
N VAL A 68 1.16 -4.70 -7.16
CA VAL A 68 1.61 -5.47 -6.00
C VAL A 68 0.58 -6.53 -5.62
N TRP A 69 -0.70 -6.18 -5.55
CA TRP A 69 -1.75 -7.15 -5.27
C TRP A 69 -1.83 -8.25 -6.35
N SER A 70 -1.75 -7.85 -7.63
CA SER A 70 -1.74 -8.81 -8.75
C SER A 70 -0.54 -9.77 -8.69
N LEU A 71 0.64 -9.26 -8.30
CA LEU A 71 1.84 -10.06 -8.08
C LEU A 71 1.63 -11.06 -6.95
N LEU A 72 1.20 -10.60 -5.77
CA LEU A 72 0.95 -11.46 -4.62
C LEU A 72 -0.08 -12.55 -4.93
N LEU A 73 -1.18 -12.21 -5.60
CA LEU A 73 -2.22 -13.17 -5.95
C LEU A 73 -1.70 -14.22 -6.94
N ARG A 74 -0.91 -13.81 -7.93
CA ARG A 74 -0.28 -14.75 -8.87
C ARG A 74 0.66 -15.68 -8.13
N ASP A 75 1.60 -15.13 -7.36
CA ASP A 75 2.64 -15.90 -6.70
C ASP A 75 2.05 -16.81 -5.59
N TYR A 76 0.92 -16.44 -4.99
CA TYR A 76 0.13 -17.30 -4.10
C TYR A 76 -0.40 -18.53 -4.85
N ASN A 77 -1.04 -18.33 -6.00
CA ASN A 77 -1.57 -19.43 -6.79
C ASN A 77 -0.45 -20.36 -7.27
N GLU A 78 0.70 -19.78 -7.67
CA GLU A 78 1.88 -20.57 -8.01
C GLU A 78 2.37 -21.39 -6.81
N ALA A 79 2.55 -20.76 -5.66
CA ALA A 79 3.01 -21.43 -4.44
C ALA A 79 2.06 -22.58 -4.04
N LYS A 80 0.75 -22.35 -4.15
CA LYS A 80 -0.30 -23.35 -3.89
C LYS A 80 -0.24 -24.51 -4.87
N GLU A 81 -0.18 -24.24 -6.17
CA GLU A 81 -0.07 -25.27 -7.21
C GLU A 81 1.18 -26.14 -7.04
N TYR A 82 2.30 -25.55 -6.61
CA TYR A 82 3.56 -26.26 -6.41
C TYR A 82 3.53 -27.32 -5.30
N ILE A 83 2.61 -27.19 -4.33
CA ILE A 83 2.53 -28.09 -3.17
C ILE A 83 1.18 -28.81 -3.09
N GLU A 84 0.33 -28.73 -4.12
CA GLU A 84 -1.02 -29.30 -4.11
C GLU A 84 -1.03 -30.82 -3.83
N ASP A 85 0.07 -31.52 -4.14
CA ASP A 85 0.25 -32.95 -3.90
C ASP A 85 0.22 -33.36 -2.43
N ILE A 86 0.56 -32.45 -1.51
CA ILE A 86 0.55 -32.73 -0.06
C ILE A 86 -0.70 -32.22 0.65
N LYS A 87 -1.67 -31.66 -0.07
CA LYS A 87 -2.86 -31.01 0.50
C LYS A 87 -3.69 -31.93 1.41
N ASP A 88 -3.90 -33.17 0.99
CA ASP A 88 -4.73 -34.13 1.74
C ASP A 88 -4.03 -34.71 2.98
N ILE A 89 -2.72 -34.51 3.12
CA ILE A 89 -1.90 -35.00 4.24
C ILE A 89 -1.35 -33.86 5.11
N CYS A 90 -1.67 -32.60 4.77
CA CYS A 90 -1.21 -31.41 5.48
C CYS A 90 -2.36 -30.80 6.30
N ASP A 91 -2.19 -30.76 7.62
CA ASP A 91 -3.21 -30.22 8.54
C ASP A 91 -3.47 -28.72 8.30
N ASP A 92 -2.45 -27.94 7.91
CA ASP A 92 -2.50 -26.50 7.66
C ASP A 92 -1.94 -26.16 6.27
N PHE A 93 -2.67 -26.59 5.24
CA PHE A 93 -2.27 -26.35 3.86
C PHE A 93 -2.25 -24.86 3.48
N GLU A 94 -3.24 -24.09 3.95
CA GLU A 94 -3.34 -22.66 3.66
C GLU A 94 -2.22 -21.88 4.34
N GLY A 95 -1.92 -22.14 5.62
CA GLY A 95 -0.79 -21.50 6.29
C GLY A 95 0.54 -21.86 5.63
N LEU A 96 0.68 -23.07 5.05
CA LEU A 96 1.86 -23.42 4.26
C LEU A 96 1.95 -22.61 2.96
N CYS A 97 0.84 -22.42 2.25
CA CYS A 97 0.77 -21.55 1.06
C CYS A 97 1.21 -20.11 1.42
N GLN A 98 0.71 -19.57 2.53
CA GLN A 98 1.00 -18.21 2.98
C GLN A 98 2.46 -18.04 3.43
N ARG A 99 3.05 -19.04 4.10
CA ARG A 99 4.48 -19.04 4.45
C ARG A 99 5.36 -19.08 3.20
N ASN A 100 5.02 -19.90 2.21
CA ASN A 100 5.75 -19.97 0.95
C ASN A 100 5.64 -18.67 0.16
N LEU A 101 4.45 -18.05 0.13
CA LEU A 101 4.23 -16.74 -0.47
C LEU A 101 5.12 -15.67 0.16
N ALA A 102 5.14 -15.58 1.50
CA ALA A 102 6.00 -14.64 2.22
C ALA A 102 7.49 -14.87 1.94
N ALA A 103 7.93 -16.13 1.91
CA ALA A 103 9.33 -16.46 1.64
C ALA A 103 9.76 -16.05 0.21
N ASN A 104 8.89 -16.24 -0.78
CA ASN A 104 9.21 -15.95 -2.19
C ASN A 104 9.01 -14.49 -2.58
N THR A 105 7.98 -13.83 -2.03
CA THR A 105 7.53 -12.49 -2.46
C THR A 105 7.83 -11.41 -1.42
N GLY A 106 8.23 -11.81 -0.21
CA GLY A 106 8.56 -10.92 0.91
C GLY A 106 7.38 -10.57 1.81
N MET A 107 6.13 -10.85 1.40
CA MET A 107 4.91 -10.62 2.18
C MET A 107 3.87 -11.68 1.81
N ASN A 108 3.06 -12.10 2.78
CA ASN A 108 1.85 -12.89 2.50
C ASN A 108 0.59 -12.00 2.46
N PHE A 109 -0.60 -12.59 2.28
CA PHE A 109 -1.84 -11.80 2.23
C PHE A 109 -2.15 -11.09 3.55
N TYR A 110 -1.84 -11.69 4.70
CA TYR A 110 -2.06 -11.10 6.02
C TYR A 110 -1.10 -9.94 6.30
N ASP A 111 0.17 -10.08 5.92
CA ASP A 111 1.17 -9.01 6.02
C ASP A 111 0.75 -7.82 5.16
N PHE A 112 0.32 -8.09 3.92
CA PHE A 112 -0.14 -7.07 2.99
C PHE A 112 -1.42 -6.37 3.48
N PHE A 113 -2.38 -7.14 3.99
CA PHE A 113 -3.61 -6.60 4.57
C PHE A 113 -3.33 -5.70 5.79
N THR A 114 -2.44 -6.16 6.68
CA THR A 114 -1.98 -5.39 7.84
C THR A 114 -1.33 -4.09 7.38
N PHE A 115 -0.42 -4.17 6.40
CA PHE A 115 0.26 -3.01 5.84
C PHE A 115 -0.74 -1.96 5.32
N ILE A 116 -1.68 -2.34 4.45
CA ILE A 116 -2.64 -1.37 3.88
C ILE A 116 -3.60 -0.82 4.93
N SER A 117 -3.90 -1.59 5.98
CA SER A 117 -4.73 -1.14 7.11
C SER A 117 -4.02 -0.07 7.93
N TYR A 118 -2.75 -0.26 8.29
CA TYR A 118 -1.96 0.76 9.00
C TYR A 118 -1.79 2.03 8.18
N PHE A 119 -1.55 1.91 6.87
CA PHE A 119 -1.50 3.08 5.99
C PHE A 119 -2.85 3.76 5.86
N THR A 120 -3.97 3.03 5.87
CA THR A 120 -5.31 3.62 5.91
C THR A 120 -5.48 4.49 7.15
N LEU A 121 -5.17 3.95 8.34
CA LEU A 121 -5.26 4.68 9.59
C LEU A 121 -4.38 5.95 9.56
N ALA A 122 -3.11 5.82 9.17
CA ALA A 122 -2.19 6.96 9.11
C ALA A 122 -2.58 8.03 8.08
N ASN A 123 -3.12 7.63 6.93
CA ASN A 123 -3.65 8.58 5.95
C ASN A 123 -4.89 9.30 6.50
N LEU A 124 -5.80 8.60 7.19
CA LEU A 124 -6.96 9.22 7.84
C LEU A 124 -6.53 10.20 8.94
N VAL A 125 -5.54 9.85 9.77
CA VAL A 125 -4.92 10.76 10.75
C VAL A 125 -4.51 12.07 10.08
N LEU A 126 -3.73 11.97 9.01
CA LEU A 126 -3.20 13.12 8.31
C LEU A 126 -4.32 13.94 7.65
N LEU A 127 -5.31 13.28 7.04
CA LEU A 127 -6.46 13.95 6.43
C LEU A 127 -7.26 14.75 7.47
N CYS A 128 -7.52 14.16 8.65
CA CYS A 128 -8.20 14.84 9.73
C CYS A 128 -7.44 16.08 10.21
N TYR A 129 -6.12 15.95 10.40
CA TYR A 129 -5.24 17.04 10.80
C TYR A 129 -5.30 18.22 9.80
N ILE A 130 -5.17 17.92 8.50
CA ILE A 130 -5.19 18.95 7.45
C ILE A 130 -6.56 19.63 7.38
N ASN A 131 -7.64 18.86 7.50
CA ASN A 131 -9.00 19.37 7.41
C ASN A 131 -9.33 20.32 8.57
N ARG A 132 -8.94 19.99 9.81
CA ARG A 132 -9.11 20.88 10.98
C ARG A 132 -8.43 22.23 10.77
N ARG A 133 -7.22 22.22 10.21
CA ARG A 133 -6.42 23.43 10.05
C ARG A 133 -6.96 24.39 8.99
N ASN A 134 -7.53 23.87 7.91
CA ASN A 134 -7.97 24.70 6.79
C ASN A 134 -9.30 25.43 7.03
N GLY A 135 -10.04 25.12 8.11
CA GLY A 135 -11.36 25.69 8.39
C GLY A 135 -12.38 25.44 7.26
N SER A 136 -13.64 25.88 7.42
CA SER A 136 -14.68 25.78 6.38
C SER A 136 -14.46 26.71 5.18
N THR A 137 -13.22 27.10 4.90
CA THR A 137 -12.89 27.99 3.79
C THR A 137 -12.97 27.20 2.49
N THR A 138 -14.06 27.46 1.78
CA THR A 138 -14.47 26.87 0.52
C THR A 138 -13.39 26.92 -0.56
N GLY A 139 -13.20 25.79 -1.25
CA GLY A 139 -12.84 25.78 -2.67
C GLY A 139 -11.70 24.86 -3.09
N ASN A 140 -10.59 24.80 -2.34
CA ASN A 140 -9.41 24.03 -2.76
C ASN A 140 -8.90 23.12 -1.64
N SER A 141 -9.24 21.83 -1.71
CA SER A 141 -8.56 20.80 -0.94
C SER A 141 -7.05 20.95 -1.14
N SER A 142 -6.29 21.03 -0.04
CA SER A 142 -4.83 21.12 -0.13
C SER A 142 -4.29 19.96 -0.99
N ARG A 143 -3.19 20.19 -1.73
CA ARG A 143 -2.56 19.13 -2.55
C ARG A 143 -2.24 17.87 -1.73
N VAL A 144 -1.94 18.05 -0.44
CA VAL A 144 -1.73 16.97 0.52
C VAL A 144 -3.02 16.19 0.75
N ALA A 145 -4.13 16.86 1.05
CA ALA A 145 -5.43 16.21 1.24
C ALA A 145 -5.88 15.46 -0.02
N GLN A 146 -5.71 16.05 -1.22
CA GLN A 146 -5.99 15.36 -2.49
C GLN A 146 -5.16 14.07 -2.66
N HIS A 147 -3.86 14.12 -2.37
CA HIS A 147 -2.97 12.96 -2.43
C HIS A 147 -3.38 11.88 -1.42
N VAL A 148 -3.64 12.28 -0.17
CA VAL A 148 -4.07 11.37 0.89
C VAL A 148 -5.41 10.71 0.57
N SER A 149 -6.37 11.47 0.03
CA SER A 149 -7.64 10.90 -0.45
C SER A 149 -7.44 9.91 -1.60
N MET A 150 -6.51 10.19 -2.52
CA MET A 150 -6.14 9.25 -3.59
C MET A 150 -5.51 7.96 -3.03
N ASN A 151 -4.67 8.06 -2.00
CA ASN A 151 -4.12 6.90 -1.30
C ASN A 151 -5.21 6.02 -0.69
N ILE A 152 -6.13 6.64 0.07
CA ILE A 152 -7.24 5.92 0.71
C ILE A 152 -8.14 5.28 -0.36
N GLY A 153 -8.43 5.99 -1.44
CA GLY A 153 -9.20 5.45 -2.57
C GLY A 153 -8.53 4.24 -3.23
N SER A 154 -7.21 4.28 -3.42
CA SER A 154 -6.44 3.15 -3.94
C SER A 154 -6.50 1.96 -2.99
N ILE A 155 -6.26 2.16 -1.69
CA ILE A 155 -6.33 1.09 -0.69
C ILE A 155 -7.74 0.47 -0.65
N ARG A 156 -8.79 1.29 -0.64
CA ARG A 156 -10.18 0.81 -0.66
C ARG A 156 -10.46 -0.06 -1.89
N LYS A 157 -9.95 0.32 -3.06
CA LYS A 157 -10.08 -0.47 -4.29
C LYS A 157 -9.41 -1.84 -4.12
N ILE A 158 -8.19 -1.87 -3.61
CA ILE A 158 -7.45 -3.13 -3.38
C ILE A 158 -8.14 -4.00 -2.35
N ALA A 159 -8.61 -3.43 -1.23
CA ALA A 159 -9.42 -4.17 -0.27
C ALA A 159 -10.64 -4.82 -0.94
N SER A 160 -11.29 -4.15 -1.90
CA SER A 160 -12.40 -4.73 -2.66
C SER A 160 -11.98 -5.88 -3.57
N GLU A 161 -10.76 -5.86 -4.12
CA GLU A 161 -10.21 -6.95 -4.94
C GLU A 161 -9.85 -8.16 -4.05
N MET A 162 -9.37 -7.92 -2.83
CA MET A 162 -9.00 -8.95 -1.86
C MET A 162 -10.19 -9.81 -1.40
N LYS A 163 -11.40 -9.25 -1.33
CA LYS A 163 -12.64 -9.96 -0.93
C LYS A 163 -12.89 -11.28 -1.66
N HIS A 164 -12.47 -11.34 -2.92
CA HIS A 164 -12.76 -12.47 -3.82
C HIS A 164 -11.64 -13.53 -3.81
N SER A 165 -10.69 -13.45 -2.88
CA SER A 165 -9.50 -14.30 -2.86
C SER A 165 -9.60 -15.32 -1.73
N GLY A 166 -9.73 -16.60 -2.09
CA GLY A 166 -9.95 -17.70 -1.14
C GLY A 166 -8.86 -17.88 -0.06
N GLY A 167 -7.65 -17.33 -0.25
CA GLY A 167 -6.56 -17.40 0.74
C GLY A 167 -6.76 -16.56 2.00
N LEU A 168 -7.84 -15.79 2.08
CA LEU A 168 -8.25 -15.03 3.28
C LEU A 168 -9.47 -15.67 3.98
N GLU A 169 -10.00 -16.78 3.46
CA GLU A 169 -11.15 -17.47 4.04
C GLU A 169 -10.72 -18.35 5.23
N GLY A 170 -11.32 -18.14 6.39
CA GLY A 170 -11.25 -19.07 7.52
C GLY A 170 -10.10 -18.87 8.52
N ASN A 171 -9.12 -18.00 8.25
CA ASN A 171 -8.09 -17.66 9.23
C ASN A 171 -8.38 -16.29 9.88
N HIS A 172 -8.98 -16.34 11.06
CA HIS A 172 -9.28 -15.15 11.89
C HIS A 172 -8.09 -14.70 12.74
N ASP A 173 -6.95 -15.39 12.61
CA ASP A 173 -5.73 -14.99 13.30
C ASP A 173 -5.09 -13.81 12.57
N CYS A 174 -5.72 -12.68 12.89
CA CYS A 174 -5.18 -11.36 13.14
C CYS A 174 -5.43 -10.34 11.98
N ILE A 175 -5.22 -9.02 12.12
CA ILE A 175 -4.27 -8.45 13.09
C ILE A 175 -4.49 -6.97 13.47
N VAL A 176 -5.48 -6.23 12.94
CA VAL A 176 -5.55 -4.77 13.21
C VAL A 176 -6.64 -4.42 14.21
N ASP A 177 -6.27 -4.48 15.49
CA ASP A 177 -7.00 -3.84 16.58
C ASP A 177 -6.70 -2.34 16.56
N MET A 178 -7.70 -1.54 16.14
CA MET A 178 -7.50 -0.11 15.97
C MET A 178 -7.17 0.56 17.30
N ILE A 179 -7.85 0.17 18.39
CA ILE A 179 -7.62 0.76 19.72
C ILE A 179 -6.17 0.52 20.14
N LYS A 180 -5.72 -0.74 20.11
CA LYS A 180 -4.32 -1.06 20.45
C LYS A 180 -3.32 -0.37 19.53
N THR A 181 -3.67 -0.23 18.24
CA THR A 181 -2.82 0.47 17.27
C THR A 181 -2.66 1.95 17.64
N PHE A 182 -3.73 2.64 18.03
CA PHE A 182 -3.66 4.05 18.45
C PHE A 182 -2.98 4.23 19.81
N GLU A 183 -3.06 3.25 20.70
CA GLU A 183 -2.34 3.24 21.98
C GLU A 183 -0.82 2.95 21.80
N ASP A 184 -0.42 2.36 20.68
CA ASP A 184 0.99 2.04 20.42
C ASP A 184 1.80 3.31 20.05
N PRO A 185 2.82 3.69 20.86
CA PRO A 185 3.64 4.86 20.57
C PRO A 185 4.42 4.74 19.24
N ARG A 186 4.68 3.52 18.75
CA ARG A 186 5.31 3.28 17.44
C ARG A 186 4.41 3.75 16.30
N PHE A 187 3.09 3.59 16.44
CA PHE A 187 2.13 4.05 15.45
C PHE A 187 2.06 5.58 15.39
N SER A 188 2.08 6.25 16.55
CA SER A 188 2.19 7.72 16.59
C SER A 188 3.45 8.22 15.86
N LYS A 189 4.60 7.57 16.10
CA LYS A 189 5.84 7.88 15.36
C LYS A 189 5.69 7.63 13.86
N PHE A 190 5.01 6.55 13.45
CA PHE A 190 4.72 6.26 12.05
C PHE A 190 3.86 7.35 11.40
N CYS A 191 2.74 7.74 12.02
CA CYS A 191 1.89 8.84 11.57
C CYS A 191 2.67 10.15 11.40
N MET A 192 3.60 10.45 12.32
CA MET A 192 4.49 11.60 12.20
C MET A 192 5.39 11.54 10.97
N GLN A 193 5.97 10.38 10.66
CA GLN A 193 6.80 10.24 9.47
C GLN A 193 5.99 10.31 8.17
N VAL A 194 4.79 9.72 8.16
CA VAL A 194 3.84 9.84 7.04
C VAL A 194 3.47 11.31 6.81
N GLY A 195 3.08 12.04 7.86
CA GLY A 195 2.78 13.47 7.82
C GLY A 195 3.95 14.29 7.27
N LYS A 196 5.15 14.13 7.84
CA LYS A 196 6.38 14.79 7.35
C LYS A 196 6.58 14.57 5.85
N THR A 197 6.44 13.33 5.41
CA THR A 197 6.74 12.92 4.04
C THR A 197 5.79 13.60 3.06
N TYR A 198 4.48 13.53 3.30
CA TYR A 198 3.49 14.13 2.39
C TYR A 198 3.50 15.66 2.44
N LEU A 199 3.74 16.26 3.61
CA LEU A 199 3.93 17.71 3.72
C LEU A 199 5.17 18.17 2.92
N PHE A 200 6.27 17.42 3.00
CA PHE A 200 7.49 17.72 2.24
C PHE A 200 7.29 17.58 0.73
N ILE A 201 6.70 16.47 0.26
CA ILE A 201 6.42 16.23 -1.17
C ILE A 201 5.66 17.40 -1.81
N HIS A 202 4.74 18.02 -1.06
CA HIS A 202 3.91 19.12 -1.56
C HIS A 202 4.45 20.51 -1.21
N GLY A 203 5.67 20.63 -0.69
CA GLY A 203 6.28 21.91 -0.32
C GLY A 203 5.59 22.62 0.85
N GLN A 204 4.85 21.89 1.68
CA GLN A 204 4.08 22.39 2.81
C GLN A 204 4.74 22.09 4.17
N SER A 205 6.08 21.96 4.20
CA SER A 205 6.84 21.64 5.41
C SER A 205 6.67 22.64 6.55
N TYR A 206 6.25 23.87 6.28
CA TYR A 206 5.92 24.86 7.31
C TYR A 206 4.75 24.44 8.21
N LEU A 207 3.88 23.53 7.74
CA LEU A 207 2.79 22.96 8.54
C LEU A 207 3.31 21.94 9.58
N PHE A 208 4.57 21.52 9.50
CA PHE A 208 5.11 20.43 10.29
C PHE A 208 5.30 20.78 11.78
N SER A 209 5.67 22.03 12.13
CA SER A 209 5.85 22.46 13.53
C SER A 209 4.61 22.21 14.37
N ASP A 210 3.44 22.30 13.74
CA ASP A 210 2.13 22.20 14.41
C ASP A 210 1.58 20.76 14.34
N PHE A 211 2.14 19.91 13.46
CA PHE A 211 1.79 18.48 13.38
C PHE A 211 2.27 17.71 14.62
N VAL A 212 3.46 18.05 15.14
CA VAL A 212 4.08 17.38 16.29
C VAL A 212 3.27 17.57 17.58
N GLY A 213 2.53 18.68 17.72
CA GLY A 213 1.74 18.99 18.91
C GLY A 213 0.32 18.43 18.93
N ALA A 214 -0.32 18.21 17.77
CA ALA A 214 -1.77 17.93 17.67
C ALA A 214 -2.11 16.46 17.31
N ALA A 215 -1.20 15.73 16.65
CA ALA A 215 -1.54 14.43 16.04
C ALA A 215 -1.90 13.31 17.03
N THR A 216 -1.45 13.38 18.29
CA THR A 216 -1.71 12.34 19.30
C THR A 216 -3.00 12.56 20.10
N VAL A 217 -3.46 13.81 20.20
CA VAL A 217 -4.67 14.18 20.98
C VAL A 217 -5.93 14.11 20.10
N ASP A 218 -5.80 14.38 18.81
CA ASP A 218 -6.96 14.67 17.95
C ASP A 218 -7.75 13.44 17.46
N LEU A 219 -7.15 12.24 17.39
CA LEU A 219 -7.84 11.03 16.90
C LEU A 219 -8.72 10.35 17.92
N VAL A 220 -8.32 10.39 19.19
CA VAL A 220 -9.15 9.89 20.30
C VAL A 220 -10.40 10.78 20.47
N ASP A 221 -10.28 12.08 20.15
CA ASP A 221 -11.36 13.07 20.22
C ASP A 221 -12.27 13.14 18.98
N LEU A 222 -11.85 12.65 17.81
CA LEU A 222 -12.63 12.77 16.56
C LEU A 222 -13.88 11.90 16.50
N GLY A 223 -14.15 11.01 17.46
CA GLY A 223 -15.35 10.18 17.47
C GLY A 223 -15.43 9.15 16.33
N ILE A 224 -14.58 9.22 15.31
CA ILE A 224 -14.46 8.27 14.19
C ILE A 224 -14.16 6.86 14.73
N LEU A 225 -13.36 6.76 15.80
CA LEU A 225 -13.10 5.49 16.50
C LEU A 225 -14.23 5.05 17.43
N LYS A 226 -14.99 5.99 18.01
CA LYS A 226 -16.07 5.67 18.98
C LYS A 226 -17.37 5.24 18.31
N ALA A 227 -17.60 5.65 17.06
CA ALA A 227 -18.84 5.41 16.36
C ALA A 227 -18.78 4.25 15.35
N HIS A 228 -17.61 3.61 15.19
CA HIS A 228 -17.51 2.30 14.55
C HIS A 228 -17.78 1.22 15.60
N THR A 229 -18.83 0.43 15.38
CA THR A 229 -19.34 -0.56 16.36
C THR A 229 -18.42 -1.76 16.59
N SER A 230 -17.35 -1.90 15.81
CA SER A 230 -16.24 -2.84 16.04
C SER A 230 -14.94 -2.06 16.06
N SER A 231 -14.14 -2.21 17.11
CA SER A 231 -12.79 -1.64 17.23
C SER A 231 -11.76 -2.36 16.36
N GLN A 232 -12.17 -3.40 15.63
CA GLN A 232 -11.31 -4.35 14.96
C GLN A 232 -11.66 -4.47 13.48
N VAL A 233 -10.62 -4.43 12.64
CA VAL A 233 -10.69 -4.65 11.19
C VAL A 233 -10.14 -6.05 10.92
N TYR A 234 -11.04 -7.00 10.70
CA TYR A 234 -10.71 -8.41 10.53
C TYR A 234 -10.63 -8.84 9.08
N THR A 235 -11.41 -8.18 8.23
CA THR A 235 -11.59 -8.56 6.83
C THR A 235 -11.42 -7.35 5.90
N PRO A 236 -11.13 -7.57 4.61
CA PRO A 236 -11.18 -6.51 3.61
C PRO A 236 -12.54 -5.79 3.60
N GLU A 237 -13.64 -6.49 3.85
CA GLU A 237 -14.97 -5.90 4.01
C GLU A 237 -15.05 -4.92 5.18
N ASP A 238 -14.46 -5.25 6.33
CA ASP A 238 -14.43 -4.36 7.49
C ASP A 238 -13.59 -3.11 7.18
N LEU A 239 -12.46 -3.27 6.51
CA LEU A 239 -11.61 -2.14 6.11
C LEU A 239 -12.36 -1.20 5.16
N ILE A 240 -13.11 -1.75 4.19
CA ILE A 240 -13.92 -0.96 3.26
C ILE A 240 -15.01 -0.19 4.02
N LYS A 241 -15.77 -0.87 4.91
CA LYS A 241 -16.82 -0.23 5.72
C LYS A 241 -16.24 0.89 6.58
N PHE A 242 -15.07 0.66 7.18
CA PHE A 242 -14.38 1.66 7.98
C PHE A 242 -13.96 2.87 7.15
N ILE A 243 -13.36 2.66 5.98
CA ILE A 243 -12.97 3.74 5.05
C ILE A 243 -14.20 4.55 4.64
N ASP A 244 -15.27 3.88 4.22
CA ASP A 244 -16.51 4.53 3.77
C ASP A 244 -17.14 5.36 4.89
N TYR A 245 -17.18 4.79 6.09
CA TYR A 245 -17.68 5.48 7.28
C TYR A 245 -16.85 6.72 7.62
N ALA A 246 -15.51 6.59 7.64
CA ALA A 246 -14.62 7.68 7.97
C ALA A 246 -14.69 8.83 6.94
N ILE A 247 -14.76 8.50 5.64
CA ILE A 247 -14.92 9.50 4.57
C ILE A 247 -16.27 10.21 4.69
N ALA A 248 -17.37 9.47 4.91
CA ALA A 248 -18.70 10.06 5.07
C ALA A 248 -18.74 11.04 6.26
N LYS A 249 -18.19 10.63 7.41
CA LYS A 249 -18.10 11.51 8.59
C LYS A 249 -17.26 12.75 8.36
N LEU A 250 -16.11 12.61 7.70
CA LEU A 250 -15.29 13.75 7.33
C LEU A 250 -16.01 14.70 6.37
N GLY A 251 -16.91 14.20 5.53
CA GLY A 251 -17.82 15.00 4.70
C GLY A 251 -18.87 15.76 5.53
N ASP A 252 -19.53 15.09 6.48
CA ASP A 252 -20.58 15.68 7.33
C ASP A 252 -20.07 16.83 8.22
N PHE A 253 -18.82 16.73 8.73
CA PHE A 253 -18.18 17.79 9.51
C PHE A 253 -18.09 19.13 8.74
N TYR A 254 -18.06 19.12 7.40
CA TYR A 254 -18.11 20.34 6.59
C TYR A 254 -19.52 20.93 6.51
N SER A 255 -20.54 20.08 6.46
CA SER A 255 -21.94 20.51 6.41
C SER A 255 -22.35 21.18 7.72
N GLU A 256 -22.01 20.61 8.88
CA GLU A 256 -22.39 21.18 10.18
C GLU A 256 -21.59 22.44 10.56
N SER A 257 -20.29 22.50 10.25
CA SER A 257 -19.46 23.69 10.54
C SER A 257 -19.83 24.91 9.68
N SER A 258 -20.39 24.69 8.49
CA SER A 258 -20.90 25.77 7.64
C SER A 258 -22.20 26.41 8.16
N VAL A 259 -22.96 25.72 9.01
CA VAL A 259 -24.23 26.21 9.56
C VAL A 259 -24.04 27.03 10.83
N GLN A 260 -22.96 26.80 11.60
CA GLN A 260 -22.70 27.55 12.85
C GLN A 260 -22.10 28.96 12.65
N HIS A 261 -21.74 29.35 11.42
CA HIS A 261 -21.25 30.70 11.11
C HIS A 261 -22.33 31.65 10.55
N VAL A 262 -23.60 31.25 10.59
CA VAL A 262 -24.75 32.11 10.24
C VAL A 262 -25.75 32.12 11.40
N ALA A 263 -25.37 32.77 12.50
CA ALA A 263 -26.29 33.22 13.55
C ALA A 263 -25.67 34.42 14.29
#